data_AF-A0A8J4FIH4-F1
#
_entry.id   AF-A0A8J4FIH4-F1
#
_cell.length_a   1.000
_cell.length_b   1.000
_cell.length_c   1.000
_cell.angle_alpha   90.00
_cell.angle_beta   90.00
_cell.angle_gamma   90.00
#
_symmetry.space_group_name_H-M   'P 1'
#
loop_
_entity.id
_entity.type
_entity.pdbx_description
1 polymer ?
#
loop_
_entity_poly.entity_id
_entity_poly.type
_entity_poly.pdbx_seq_one_letter_code
_entity_poly.pdbx_strand_id
1 'polypeptide(L)'
;MKYLVVRYTKPYHKMQGQELIMDMLNDPKIQEAFQVLHPGGTWSGLDCKISRVVVSVVPASLTRLDIFDKLMASSPTIVRANGDIAKCMDDVREGFQISDLIRDLLLNEDSENAGLYSNEERDELLWRLFEHMVLGGACCQFEVGFEGPA
;
A
#
# COMPACT_ATOMS: atom_id res chain seq x y z
N MET A 1 -17.03 16.69 2.43
CA MET A 1 -16.86 15.32 1.92
C MET A 1 -18.23 14.65 1.94
N LYS A 2 -18.79 14.25 0.80
CA LYS A 2 -20.10 13.59 0.74
C LYS A 2 -19.84 12.09 0.83
N TYR A 3 -20.09 11.49 1.99
CA TYR A 3 -19.92 10.05 2.15
C TYR A 3 -21.00 9.32 1.37
N LEU A 4 -20.58 8.36 0.55
CA LEU A 4 -21.49 7.53 -0.22
C LEU A 4 -21.64 6.21 0.54
N VAL A 5 -22.84 5.96 1.06
CA VAL A 5 -23.13 4.75 1.83
C VAL A 5 -23.65 3.69 0.88
N VAL A 6 -22.77 2.77 0.47
CA VAL A 6 -23.16 1.58 -0.28
C VAL A 6 -23.10 0.37 0.65
N ARG A 7 -24.10 -0.51 0.56
CA ARG A 7 -24.19 -1.72 1.38
C ARG A 7 -24.39 -2.93 0.49
N TYR A 8 -23.41 -3.81 0.50
CA TYR A 8 -23.51 -5.16 -0.07
C TYR A 8 -23.88 -6.14 1.06
N THR A 9 -25.00 -6.86 0.91
CA THR A 9 -25.57 -7.69 2.00
C THR A 9 -25.72 -9.17 1.64
N LYS A 10 -25.22 -9.60 0.49
CA LYS A 10 -25.32 -11.01 0.10
C LYS A 10 -24.32 -11.85 0.92
N PRO A 11 -24.72 -13.04 1.38
CA PRO A 11 -23.82 -13.94 2.09
C PRO A 11 -22.69 -14.41 1.16
N TYR A 12 -21.51 -14.63 1.73
CA TYR A 12 -20.36 -15.17 1.00
C TYR A 12 -19.56 -16.12 1.90
N HIS A 13 -18.85 -17.07 1.29
CA HIS A 13 -17.89 -17.89 2.00
C HIS A 13 -16.50 -17.25 1.96
N LYS A 14 -15.72 -17.33 3.05
CA LYS A 14 -14.38 -16.71 3.13
C LYS A 14 -13.39 -17.16 2.04
N MET A 15 -13.57 -18.37 1.51
CA MET A 15 -12.74 -18.92 0.42
C MET A 15 -13.19 -18.45 -0.97
N GLN A 16 -14.29 -17.70 -1.05
CA GLN A 16 -14.89 -17.20 -2.29
C GLN A 16 -14.63 -15.70 -2.49
N GLY A 17 -13.42 -15.23 -2.12
CA GLY A 17 -13.07 -13.81 -2.23
C GLY A 17 -13.24 -13.26 -3.64
N GLN A 18 -12.87 -14.06 -4.66
CA GLN A 18 -13.05 -13.66 -6.06
C GLN A 18 -14.53 -13.46 -6.42
N GLU A 19 -15.40 -14.38 -6.02
CA GLU A 19 -16.84 -14.33 -6.30
C GLU A 19 -17.51 -13.19 -5.53
N LEU A 20 -17.11 -12.95 -4.28
CA LEU A 20 -17.54 -11.81 -3.48
C LEU A 20 -17.24 -10.49 -4.20
N ILE A 21 -15.99 -10.28 -4.62
CA ILE A 21 -15.59 -9.02 -5.27
C ILE A 21 -16.27 -8.90 -6.63
N MET A 22 -16.38 -9.99 -7.39
CA MET A 22 -17.07 -10.01 -8.67
C MET A 22 -18.55 -9.63 -8.56
N ASP A 23 -19.27 -10.21 -7.59
CA ASP A 23 -20.69 -9.93 -7.38
C ASP A 23 -20.92 -8.55 -6.76
N MET A 24 -20.03 -8.11 -5.86
CA MET A 24 -20.06 -6.74 -5.32
C MET A 24 -19.86 -5.71 -6.42
N LEU A 25 -18.85 -5.85 -7.28
CA LEU A 25 -18.60 -4.91 -8.36
C LEU A 25 -19.71 -4.90 -9.42
N ASN A 26 -20.48 -5.98 -9.55
CA ASN A 26 -21.65 -6.05 -10.43
C ASN A 26 -22.97 -5.66 -9.73
N ASP A 27 -22.95 -5.30 -8.44
CA ASP A 27 -24.14 -4.82 -7.74
C ASP A 27 -24.58 -3.46 -8.31
N PRO A 28 -25.87 -3.26 -8.63
CA PRO A 28 -26.34 -2.01 -9.25
C PRO A 28 -26.00 -0.75 -8.44
N LYS A 29 -26.02 -0.82 -7.10
CA LYS A 29 -25.70 0.34 -6.25
C LYS A 29 -24.21 0.63 -6.24
N ILE A 30 -23.37 -0.39 -6.36
CA ILE A 30 -21.92 -0.24 -6.46
C ILE A 30 -21.56 0.34 -7.84
N GLN A 31 -22.18 -0.15 -8.91
CA GLN A 31 -22.00 0.34 -10.28
C GLN A 31 -22.35 1.82 -10.44
N GLU A 32 -23.42 2.29 -9.78
CA GLU A 32 -23.81 3.71 -9.77
C GLU A 32 -22.84 4.59 -8.96
N ALA A 33 -22.20 4.02 -7.93
CA ALA A 33 -21.37 4.76 -6.99
C ALA A 33 -19.90 4.83 -7.37
N PHE A 34 -19.36 3.77 -7.98
CA PHE A 34 -17.93 3.61 -8.21
C PHE A 34 -17.52 4.24 -9.54
N GLN A 35 -16.38 4.93 -9.52
CA GLN A 35 -15.78 5.52 -10.70
C GLN A 35 -14.43 4.88 -11.00
N VAL A 36 -14.08 4.83 -12.28
CA VAL A 36 -12.79 4.38 -12.78
C VAL A 36 -12.06 5.55 -13.42
N LEU A 37 -10.76 5.68 -13.12
CA LEU A 37 -9.88 6.64 -13.76
C LEU A 37 -9.34 6.04 -15.05
N HIS A 38 -9.61 6.70 -16.18
CA HIS A 38 -9.10 6.28 -17.48
C HIS A 38 -7.71 6.85 -17.76
N PRO A 39 -6.92 6.20 -18.63
CA PRO A 39 -5.72 6.78 -19.20
C PRO A 39 -6.08 8.10 -19.92
N GLY A 40 -5.72 9.24 -19.31
CA GLY A 40 -6.18 10.57 -19.74
C GLY A 40 -6.74 11.44 -18.61
N GLY A 41 -6.89 10.88 -17.40
CA GLY A 41 -7.28 11.66 -16.21
C GLY A 41 -8.80 11.84 -16.05
N THR A 42 -9.59 11.25 -16.94
CA THR A 42 -11.05 11.33 -16.90
C THR A 42 -11.63 10.25 -16.01
N TRP A 43 -12.44 10.65 -15.04
CA TRP A 43 -13.25 9.73 -14.23
C TRP A 43 -14.57 9.44 -14.94
N SER A 44 -14.96 8.16 -15.02
CA SER A 44 -16.31 7.74 -15.46
C SER A 44 -16.88 6.70 -14.51
N GLY A 45 -18.17 6.38 -14.64
CA GLY A 45 -18.74 5.21 -13.96
C GLY A 45 -18.09 3.90 -14.43
N LEU A 46 -18.28 2.83 -13.66
CA LEU A 46 -17.90 1.48 -14.10
C LEU A 46 -18.65 1.12 -15.40
N ASP A 47 -19.94 1.45 -15.47
CA ASP A 47 -20.88 1.37 -16.61
C ASP A 47 -20.79 0.08 -17.46
N CYS A 48 -20.28 -1.01 -16.88
CA CYS A 48 -20.04 -2.25 -17.57
C CYS A 48 -20.17 -3.45 -16.63
N LYS A 49 -20.59 -4.57 -17.21
CA LYS A 49 -20.58 -5.85 -16.50
C LYS A 49 -19.13 -6.30 -16.35
N ILE A 50 -18.63 -6.31 -15.12
CA ILE A 50 -17.31 -6.85 -14.83
C ILE A 50 -17.33 -8.34 -15.16
N SER A 51 -16.39 -8.77 -16.00
CA SER A 51 -16.27 -10.14 -16.51
C SER A 51 -15.15 -10.94 -15.82
N ARG A 52 -14.21 -10.24 -15.18
CA ARG A 52 -13.08 -10.83 -14.48
C ARG A 52 -12.62 -9.91 -13.36
N VAL A 53 -12.27 -10.51 -12.23
CA VAL A 53 -11.56 -9.87 -11.13
C VAL A 53 -10.36 -10.73 -10.77
N VAL A 54 -9.25 -10.09 -10.38
CA VAL A 54 -8.07 -10.76 -9.85
C VAL A 54 -7.99 -10.39 -8.38
N VAL A 55 -7.99 -11.39 -7.51
CA VAL A 55 -7.92 -11.21 -6.06
C VAL A 55 -6.72 -12.00 -5.55
N SER A 56 -5.88 -11.36 -4.76
CA SER A 56 -4.81 -12.01 -4.01
C SER A 56 -5.14 -11.96 -2.52
N VAL A 57 -4.92 -13.08 -1.83
CA VAL A 57 -4.97 -13.10 -0.36
C VAL A 57 -3.68 -12.45 0.14
N VAL A 58 -3.81 -11.49 1.03
CA VAL A 58 -2.67 -10.86 1.69
C VAL A 58 -2.39 -11.63 2.98
N PRO A 59 -1.21 -12.26 3.12
CA PRO A 59 -0.79 -12.85 4.39
C PRO A 59 -0.85 -11.82 5.52
N ALA A 60 -1.25 -12.26 6.72
CA ALA A 60 -1.26 -11.44 7.92
C ALA A 60 -0.72 -12.26 9.10
N SER A 61 0.37 -12.97 8.85
CA SER A 61 1.05 -13.81 9.82
C SER A 61 2.04 -13.01 10.67
N LEU A 62 2.65 -11.96 10.10
CA LEU A 62 3.53 -11.04 10.80
C LEU A 62 2.70 -9.93 11.45
N THR A 63 2.52 -10.06 12.77
CA THR A 63 1.70 -9.14 13.58
C THR A 63 2.52 -8.29 14.54
N ARG A 64 3.82 -8.57 14.64
CA ARG A 64 4.76 -7.87 15.51
C ARG A 64 5.50 -6.81 14.70
N LEU A 65 5.73 -5.65 15.31
CA LEU A 65 6.43 -4.52 14.68
C LEU A 65 7.95 -4.68 14.65
N ASP A 66 8.50 -5.74 15.26
CA ASP A 66 9.94 -6.06 15.28
C ASP A 66 10.50 -6.38 13.89
N ILE A 67 9.64 -6.66 12.91
CA ILE A 67 10.00 -6.67 11.49
C ILE A 67 10.72 -5.37 11.06
N PHE A 68 10.37 -4.22 11.65
CA PHE A 68 10.96 -2.92 11.33
C PHE A 68 12.30 -2.66 12.03
N ASP A 69 12.73 -3.51 12.96
CA ASP A 69 14.04 -3.36 13.63
C ASP A 69 15.20 -3.46 12.63
N LYS A 70 14.99 -4.13 11.49
CA LYS A 70 15.95 -4.19 10.39
C LYS A 70 16.32 -2.80 9.85
N LEU A 71 15.42 -1.81 9.91
CA LEU A 71 15.70 -0.43 9.49
C LEU A 71 16.75 0.25 10.37
N MET A 72 16.80 -0.12 11.66
CA MET A 72 17.78 0.38 12.61
C MET A 72 19.10 -0.41 12.53
N ALA A 73 19.01 -1.71 12.22
CA ALA A 73 20.16 -2.61 12.16
C ALA A 73 20.89 -2.62 10.78
N SER A 74 20.34 -1.96 9.76
CA SER A 74 20.92 -1.95 8.41
C SER A 74 22.25 -1.19 8.33
N SER A 75 23.04 -1.49 7.29
CA SER A 75 24.26 -0.77 6.94
C SER A 75 24.23 -0.47 5.43
N PRO A 76 24.03 0.79 5.00
CA PRO A 76 23.89 1.99 5.84
C PRO A 76 22.61 1.98 6.70
N THR A 77 22.67 2.63 7.86
CA THR A 77 21.54 2.72 8.80
C THR A 77 20.43 3.60 8.20
N ILE A 78 19.23 3.03 8.05
CA ILE A 78 18.08 3.73 7.46
C ILE A 78 17.38 4.60 8.52
N VAL A 79 17.14 4.05 9.71
CA VAL A 79 16.58 4.78 10.86
C VAL A 79 17.64 4.87 11.96
N ARG A 80 18.00 6.09 12.32
CA ARG A 80 19.01 6.37 13.35
C ARG A 80 18.44 6.08 14.74
N ALA A 81 19.32 5.92 15.73
CA ALA A 81 18.93 5.64 17.12
C ALA A 81 18.03 6.73 17.76
N ASN A 82 18.00 7.93 17.19
CA ASN A 82 17.13 9.04 17.62
C ASN A 82 15.79 9.09 16.86
N GLY A 83 15.49 8.12 16.00
CA GLY A 83 14.27 8.07 15.18
C GLY A 83 14.36 8.83 13.86
N ASP A 84 15.47 9.53 13.59
CA ASP A 84 15.65 10.26 12.33
C ASP A 84 15.85 9.30 11.16
N ILE A 85 15.16 9.59 10.06
CA ILE A 85 15.32 8.85 8.80
C ILE A 85 16.53 9.44 8.04
N ALA A 86 17.48 8.58 7.68
CA ALA A 86 18.64 8.98 6.90
C ALA A 86 18.24 9.51 5.51
N LYS A 87 18.78 10.68 5.14
CA LYS A 87 18.56 11.30 3.83
C LYS A 87 19.40 10.64 2.74
N CYS A 88 18.93 10.71 1.50
CA CYS A 88 19.64 10.26 0.31
C CYS A 88 19.68 11.38 -0.75
N MET A 89 20.33 11.11 -1.89
CA MET A 89 20.23 12.02 -3.03
C MET A 89 18.80 12.07 -3.54
N ASP A 90 18.33 13.26 -3.89
CA ASP A 90 16.98 13.45 -4.40
C ASP A 90 16.81 12.72 -5.74
N ASP A 91 15.76 11.92 -5.86
CA ASP A 91 15.36 11.21 -7.07
C ASP A 91 13.82 11.27 -7.22
N VAL A 92 13.30 10.98 -8.41
CA VAL A 92 11.87 10.89 -8.66
C VAL A 92 11.55 9.59 -9.39
N ARG A 93 10.78 8.72 -8.74
CA ARG A 93 10.34 7.43 -9.30
C ARG A 93 8.85 7.27 -9.14
N GLU A 94 8.19 6.81 -10.19
CA GLU A 94 6.75 6.55 -10.20
C GLU A 94 5.87 7.73 -9.74
N GLY A 95 6.38 8.97 -9.91
CA GLY A 95 5.69 10.19 -9.46
C GLY A 95 5.91 10.54 -7.98
N PHE A 96 6.70 9.78 -7.25
CA PHE A 96 7.10 10.06 -5.87
C PHE A 96 8.50 10.70 -5.81
N GLN A 97 8.64 11.72 -4.97
CA GLN A 97 9.94 12.27 -4.62
C GLN A 97 10.61 11.39 -3.57
N ILE A 98 11.79 10.88 -3.91
CA ILE A 98 12.67 10.14 -3.02
C ILE A 98 13.68 11.16 -2.46
N SER A 99 13.76 11.26 -1.13
CA SER A 99 14.70 12.16 -0.43
C SER A 99 15.29 11.52 0.84
N ASP A 100 14.93 10.26 1.12
CA ASP A 100 15.34 9.51 2.28
C ASP A 100 15.45 8.01 1.95
N LEU A 101 16.22 7.30 2.78
CA LEU A 101 16.55 5.89 2.55
C LEU A 101 15.34 4.95 2.72
N ILE A 102 14.27 5.36 3.41
CA ILE A 102 13.05 4.56 3.47
C ILE A 102 12.32 4.61 2.13
N ARG A 103 12.15 5.80 1.52
CA ARG A 103 11.55 5.89 0.18
C ARG A 103 12.42 5.24 -0.88
N ASP A 104 13.75 5.32 -0.75
CA ASP A 104 14.68 4.61 -1.61
C ASP A 104 14.51 3.08 -1.49
N LEU A 105 14.44 2.54 -0.26
CA LEU A 105 14.15 1.12 0.00
C LEU A 105 12.84 0.65 -0.65
N LEU A 106 11.80 1.49 -0.66
CA LEU A 106 10.50 1.11 -1.21
C LEU A 106 10.45 1.17 -2.74
N LEU A 107 11.03 2.22 -3.34
CA LEU A 107 10.81 2.57 -4.75
C LEU A 107 12.01 2.31 -5.68
N ASN A 108 13.19 2.07 -5.13
CA ASN A 108 14.40 1.84 -5.91
C ASN A 108 14.87 0.39 -5.79
N GLU A 109 14.53 -0.43 -6.79
CA GLU A 109 14.95 -1.84 -6.88
C GLU A 109 16.46 -2.04 -6.96
N ASP A 110 17.20 -1.01 -7.39
CA ASP A 110 18.67 -1.02 -7.50
C ASP A 110 19.37 -0.47 -6.23
N SER A 111 18.60 -0.13 -5.19
CA SER A 111 19.13 0.36 -3.91
C SER A 111 19.99 -0.69 -3.21
N GLU A 112 21.03 -0.27 -2.50
CA GLU A 112 21.79 -1.13 -1.58
C GLU A 112 20.88 -1.80 -0.53
N ASN A 113 19.75 -1.17 -0.21
CA ASN A 113 18.79 -1.65 0.77
C ASN A 113 17.64 -2.46 0.15
N ALA A 114 17.53 -2.58 -1.19
CA ALA A 114 16.39 -3.22 -1.84
C ALA A 114 16.14 -4.67 -1.36
N GLY A 115 17.21 -5.36 -0.95
CA GLY A 115 17.16 -6.72 -0.40
C GLY A 115 17.02 -6.83 1.12
N LEU A 116 16.77 -5.73 1.84
CA LEU A 116 16.67 -5.74 3.30
C LEU A 116 15.49 -6.59 3.81
N TYR A 117 14.41 -6.65 3.02
CA TYR A 117 13.22 -7.42 3.28
C TYR A 117 13.00 -8.46 2.19
N SER A 118 12.63 -9.67 2.58
CA SER A 118 12.30 -10.72 1.61
C SER A 118 10.97 -10.43 0.92
N ASN A 119 10.73 -11.05 -0.24
CA ASN A 119 9.45 -10.89 -0.93
C ASN A 119 8.27 -11.36 -0.08
N GLU A 120 8.45 -12.41 0.72
CA GLU A 120 7.45 -12.92 1.64
C GLU A 120 7.12 -11.91 2.76
N GLU A 121 8.13 -11.23 3.30
CA GLU A 121 7.93 -10.14 4.26
C GLU A 121 7.22 -8.94 3.63
N ARG A 122 7.56 -8.61 2.38
CA ARG A 122 6.93 -7.52 1.62
C ARG A 122 5.47 -7.82 1.26
N ASP A 123 5.12 -9.10 1.16
CA ASP A 123 3.74 -9.52 0.87
C ASP A 123 2.80 -9.47 2.07
N GLU A 124 3.33 -9.38 3.30
CA GLU A 124 2.55 -9.32 4.52
C GLU A 124 1.75 -8.01 4.65
N LEU A 125 0.56 -8.12 5.24
CA LEU A 125 -0.36 -7.00 5.46
C LEU A 125 0.33 -5.84 6.18
N LEU A 126 1.14 -6.16 7.19
CA LEU A 126 1.85 -5.16 7.98
C LEU A 126 2.83 -4.34 7.12
N TRP A 127 3.55 -4.99 6.20
CA TRP A 127 4.44 -4.30 5.27
C TRP A 127 3.67 -3.40 4.31
N ARG A 128 2.57 -3.90 3.73
CA ARG A 128 1.75 -3.10 2.80
C ARG A 128 1.16 -1.87 3.46
N LEU A 129 0.74 -1.98 4.72
CA LEU A 129 0.29 -0.83 5.51
C LEU A 129 1.43 0.18 5.73
N PHE A 130 2.62 -0.31 6.08
CA PHE A 130 3.81 0.54 6.23
C PHE A 130 4.14 1.30 4.94
N GLU A 131 4.18 0.62 3.80
CA GLU A 131 4.40 1.22 2.49
C GLU A 131 3.37 2.33 2.19
N HIS A 132 2.09 2.07 2.46
CA HIS A 132 1.03 3.07 2.26
C HIS A 132 1.17 4.29 3.17
N MET A 133 1.69 4.12 4.39
CA MET A 133 1.97 5.23 5.31
C MET A 133 3.15 6.08 4.82
N VAL A 134 4.24 5.44 4.41
CA VAL A 134 5.48 6.13 3.99
C VAL A 134 5.31 6.89 2.68
N LEU A 135 4.75 6.23 1.66
CA LEU A 135 4.56 6.84 0.35
C LEU A 135 3.44 7.87 0.39
N GLY A 136 2.48 7.66 1.30
CA GLY A 136 1.29 8.48 1.42
C GLY A 136 0.36 8.29 0.21
N GLY A 137 -0.95 8.24 0.48
CA GLY A 137 -1.94 8.44 -0.58
C GLY A 137 -1.96 9.89 -1.08
N ALA A 138 -3.08 10.33 -1.64
CA ALA A 138 -3.30 11.71 -2.12
C ALA A 138 -3.10 12.85 -1.08
N CYS A 139 -2.76 12.53 0.17
CA CYS A 139 -2.58 13.47 1.26
C CYS A 139 -1.12 13.70 1.69
N CYS A 140 -0.12 13.17 0.98
CA CYS A 140 1.32 13.43 1.19
C CYS A 140 1.71 13.57 2.67
N GLN A 141 1.67 12.46 3.41
CA GLN A 141 2.18 12.43 4.79
C GLN A 141 3.71 12.35 4.75
N PHE A 142 4.37 13.51 4.70
CA PHE A 142 5.82 13.57 4.91
C PHE A 142 6.11 13.15 6.35
N GLU A 143 6.53 11.90 6.54
CA GLU A 143 7.05 11.44 7.82
C GLU A 143 8.40 12.11 8.11
N VAL A 144 8.50 12.77 9.25
CA VAL A 144 9.74 13.43 9.71
C VAL A 144 10.54 12.51 10.66
N GLY A 145 9.89 11.50 11.27
CA GLY A 145 10.54 10.55 12.17
C GLY A 145 9.74 9.25 12.32
N PHE A 146 10.44 8.18 12.71
CA PHE A 146 9.85 6.87 13.01
C PHE A 146 10.11 6.52 14.48
N GLU A 147 9.05 6.34 15.27
CA GLU A 147 9.13 5.85 16.65
C GLU A 147 8.82 4.34 16.66
N GLY A 148 9.82 3.51 17.01
CA GLY A 148 9.61 2.09 17.26
C GLY A 148 8.82 1.83 18.55
N PRO A 149 8.26 0.62 18.76
CA PRO A 149 7.65 0.28 20.04
C PRO A 149 8.69 0.25 21.15
N ALA A 150 8.31 0.77 22.32
CA ALA A 150 9.10 0.74 23.55
C ALA A 150 9.30 -0.68 24.12
#